data_AF-A0A931RL18-F1
#
_entry.id   AF-A0A931RL18-F1
#
_cell.length_a   1.000
_cell.length_b   1.000
_cell.length_c   1.000
_cell.angle_alpha   90.00
_cell.angle_beta   90.00
_cell.angle_gamma   90.00
#
_symmetry.space_group_name_H-M   'P 1'
#
loop_
_entity.id
_entity.type
_entity.pdbx_description
1 polymer ?
#
loop_
_entity_poly.entity_id
_entity_poly.type
_entity_poly.pdbx_seq_one_letter_code
_entity_poly.pdbx_strand_id
1 'polypeptide(L)'
;MEHLINPKVKVGDKVTAGQVVGEVSNFNSGAPVGFGAVEIRILKGGQTPEHVCPFAYLDDTIREETFTNLRNLFKTWEEYIGNTSLYDETLSVPGCLTLDPIEG
;
A
#
# COMPACT_ATOMS: atom_id res chain seq x y z
N MET A 1 -2.96 5.58 -10.14
CA MET A 1 -2.02 4.47 -9.90
C MET A 1 -0.77 4.77 -10.68
N GLU A 2 0.36 4.76 -10.01
CA GLU A 2 1.66 5.02 -10.62
C GLU A 2 2.37 3.68 -10.85
N HIS A 3 3.25 3.63 -11.84
CA HIS A 3 3.96 2.40 -12.26
C HIS A 3 3.05 1.27 -12.79
N LEU A 4 2.06 1.61 -13.63
CA LEU A 4 1.27 0.64 -14.40
C LEU A 4 1.66 0.64 -15.89
N ILE A 5 1.57 -0.53 -16.50
CA ILE A 5 1.62 -0.75 -17.95
C ILE A 5 0.31 -1.38 -18.44
N ASN A 6 0.09 -1.37 -19.75
CA ASN A 6 -1.07 -2.02 -20.40
C ASN A 6 -2.43 -1.69 -19.74
N PRO A 7 -2.79 -0.41 -19.58
CA PRO A 7 -4.05 -0.03 -18.93
C PRO A 7 -5.24 -0.65 -19.67
N LYS A 8 -6.21 -1.17 -18.90
CA LYS A 8 -7.45 -1.78 -19.41
C LYS A 8 -8.68 -0.88 -19.27
N VAL A 9 -8.47 0.32 -18.74
CA VAL A 9 -9.50 1.35 -18.50
C VAL A 9 -9.05 2.68 -19.06
N LYS A 10 -10.00 3.57 -19.33
CA LYS A 10 -9.75 4.95 -19.78
C LYS A 10 -10.58 5.95 -19.00
N VAL A 11 -10.25 7.23 -19.16
CA VAL A 11 -10.96 8.33 -18.51
C VAL A 11 -12.46 8.28 -18.86
N GLY A 12 -13.30 8.35 -17.82
CA GLY A 12 -14.75 8.29 -17.94
C GLY A 12 -15.34 6.89 -17.75
N ASP A 13 -14.53 5.83 -17.74
CA ASP A 13 -15.01 4.48 -17.44
C ASP A 13 -15.47 4.38 -15.97
N LYS A 14 -16.53 3.61 -15.75
CA LYS A 14 -16.89 3.14 -14.41
C LYS A 14 -16.20 1.81 -14.15
N VAL A 15 -15.60 1.68 -12.97
CA VAL A 15 -14.95 0.44 -12.53
C VAL A 15 -15.69 -0.17 -11.34
N THR A 16 -15.51 -1.47 -11.14
CA THR A 16 -16.06 -2.22 -10.00
C THR A 16 -14.94 -2.86 -9.19
N ALA A 17 -15.22 -3.16 -7.92
CA ALA A 17 -14.25 -3.86 -7.07
C ALA A 17 -13.85 -5.21 -7.69
N GLY A 18 -12.55 -5.51 -7.70
CA GLY A 18 -11.99 -6.72 -8.32
C GLY A 18 -11.76 -6.63 -9.84
N GLN A 19 -12.21 -5.56 -10.50
CA GLN A 19 -11.93 -5.36 -11.92
C GLN A 19 -10.43 -5.11 -12.15
N VAL A 20 -9.82 -5.85 -13.08
CA VAL A 20 -8.45 -5.62 -13.52
C VAL A 20 -8.38 -4.30 -14.29
N VAL A 21 -7.56 -3.36 -13.82
CA VAL A 21 -7.40 -2.03 -14.43
C VAL A 21 -6.09 -1.85 -15.22
N GLY A 22 -5.14 -2.77 -15.07
CA GLY A 22 -3.84 -2.71 -15.74
C GLY A 22 -2.89 -3.79 -15.20
N GLU A 23 -1.65 -3.73 -15.66
CA GLU A 23 -0.58 -4.65 -15.27
C GLU A 23 0.50 -3.87 -14.53
N VAL A 24 1.09 -4.47 -13.49
CA VAL A 24 2.18 -3.86 -12.73
C VAL A 24 3.40 -3.67 -13.64
N SER A 25 3.98 -2.47 -13.65
CA SER A 25 5.18 -2.17 -14.43
C SER A 25 6.42 -2.83 -13.81
N ASN A 26 7.42 -3.13 -14.65
CA ASN A 26 8.77 -3.36 -14.16
C ASN A 26 9.30 -2.12 -13.42
N PHE A 27 9.94 -2.33 -12.28
CA PHE A 27 10.54 -1.24 -11.50
C PHE A 27 11.98 -1.02 -11.95
N ASN A 28 12.18 -0.24 -13.01
CA ASN A 28 13.50 0.00 -13.62
C ASN A 28 14.40 0.99 -12.85
N SER A 29 14.13 1.22 -11.57
CA SER A 29 14.92 2.12 -10.70
C SER A 29 15.87 1.33 -9.79
N GLY A 30 16.54 0.32 -10.35
CA GLY A 30 17.57 -0.46 -9.65
C GLY A 30 17.09 -1.73 -8.94
N ALA A 31 15.81 -2.12 -9.09
CA ALA A 31 15.37 -3.44 -8.62
C ALA A 31 15.87 -4.57 -9.54
N PRO A 32 16.05 -5.80 -9.02
CA PRO A 32 16.42 -6.95 -9.84
C PRO A 32 15.41 -7.21 -10.96
N VAL A 33 15.90 -7.81 -12.05
CA VAL A 33 15.05 -8.20 -13.19
C VAL A 33 13.92 -9.13 -12.71
N GLY A 34 12.69 -8.83 -13.14
CA GLY A 34 11.49 -9.58 -12.76
C GLY A 34 10.71 -8.98 -11.58
N PHE A 35 11.24 -7.95 -10.91
CA PHE A 35 10.49 -7.20 -9.91
C PHE A 35 9.61 -6.12 -10.55
N GLY A 36 8.36 -6.07 -10.12
CA GLY A 36 7.42 -5.00 -10.43
C GLY A 36 7.00 -4.26 -9.17
N ALA A 37 6.63 -2.99 -9.34
CA ALA A 37 6.09 -2.19 -8.25
C ALA A 37 4.90 -1.39 -8.76
N VAL A 38 3.95 -1.13 -7.87
CA VAL A 38 2.80 -0.26 -8.12
C VAL A 38 2.61 0.61 -6.88
N GLU A 39 2.23 1.87 -7.10
CA GLU A 39 1.89 2.76 -6.00
C GLU A 39 0.38 2.99 -5.94
N ILE A 40 -0.14 2.85 -4.72
CA ILE A 40 -1.55 3.04 -4.39
C ILE A 40 -1.63 4.16 -3.36
N ARG A 41 -2.47 5.16 -3.65
CA ARG A 41 -2.76 6.28 -2.77
C ARG A 41 -4.28 6.45 -2.69
N ILE A 42 -4.78 6.74 -1.49
CA ILE A 42 -6.17 7.16 -1.29
C ILE A 42 -6.15 8.67 -1.04
N LEU A 43 -6.86 9.40 -1.89
CA LEU A 43 -7.09 10.83 -1.76
C LEU A 43 -8.51 11.05 -1.24
N LYS A 44 -8.64 11.74 -0.12
CA LYS A 44 -9.93 12.06 0.52
C LYS A 44 -10.18 13.56 0.43
N GLY A 45 -11.37 13.96 -0.02
CA GLY A 45 -11.76 15.37 -0.06
C GLY A 45 -11.84 15.95 -1.48
N GLY A 46 -11.83 17.28 -1.54
CA GLY A 46 -12.14 18.09 -2.73
C GLY A 46 -10.92 18.79 -3.33
N GLN A 47 -11.01 20.11 -3.50
CA GLN A 47 -10.06 20.91 -4.30
C GLN A 47 -8.60 20.80 -3.85
N THR A 48 -8.35 20.64 -2.55
CA THR A 48 -7.07 20.20 -1.98
C THR A 48 -7.32 18.86 -1.27
N PRO A 49 -7.00 17.72 -1.91
CA PRO A 49 -7.26 16.42 -1.32
C PRO A 49 -6.23 16.09 -0.24
N GLU A 50 -6.66 15.38 0.79
CA GLU A 50 -5.77 14.85 1.82
C GLU A 50 -5.35 13.42 1.46
N HIS A 51 -4.09 13.11 1.68
CA HIS A 51 -3.56 11.75 1.66
C HIS A 51 -3.93 11.03 2.96
N VAL A 52 -4.49 9.83 2.83
CA VAL A 52 -4.75 8.93 3.96
C VAL A 52 -4.06 7.60 3.77
N CYS A 53 -3.69 6.95 4.88
CA CYS A 53 -3.01 5.66 4.84
C CYS A 53 -3.93 4.57 4.23
N PRO A 54 -3.51 3.87 3.15
CA PRO A 54 -4.34 2.83 2.53
C PRO A 54 -4.64 1.63 3.45
N PHE A 55 -3.72 1.28 4.35
CA PHE A 55 -3.89 0.16 5.27
C PHE A 55 -5.04 0.37 6.27
N ALA A 56 -5.45 1.62 6.52
CA ALA A 56 -6.61 1.94 7.34
C ALA A 56 -7.96 1.64 6.64
N TYR A 57 -7.94 1.32 5.33
CA TYR A 57 -9.14 1.13 4.50
C TYR A 57 -9.13 -0.23 3.78
N LEU A 58 -8.34 -1.21 4.26
CA LEU A 58 -8.42 -2.56 3.76
C LEU A 58 -9.80 -3.16 4.00
N ASP A 59 -10.26 -3.96 3.03
CA ASP A 59 -11.48 -4.74 3.15
C ASP A 59 -11.37 -5.75 4.31
N ASP A 60 -12.47 -5.93 5.05
CA ASP A 60 -12.55 -6.83 6.20
C ASP A 60 -12.08 -8.25 5.88
N THR A 61 -12.31 -8.71 4.65
CA THR A 61 -11.95 -10.07 4.20
C THR A 61 -10.45 -10.33 4.14
N ILE A 62 -9.61 -9.29 4.06
CA ILE A 62 -8.14 -9.42 3.98
C ILE A 62 -7.41 -8.70 5.11
N ARG A 63 -8.08 -7.84 5.88
CA ARG A 63 -7.46 -6.93 6.84
C ARG A 63 -6.64 -7.67 7.90
N GLU A 64 -7.26 -8.60 8.61
CA GLU A 64 -6.61 -9.27 9.75
C GLU A 64 -5.43 -10.15 9.32
N GLU A 65 -5.56 -10.83 8.18
CA GLU A 65 -4.48 -11.63 7.60
C GLU A 65 -3.31 -10.72 7.19
N THR A 66 -3.60 -9.61 6.50
CA THR A 66 -2.59 -8.64 6.08
C THR A 66 -1.86 -8.04 7.29
N PHE A 67 -2.60 -7.66 8.34
CA PHE A 67 -2.02 -7.12 9.57
C PHE A 67 -1.16 -8.15 10.30
N THR A 68 -1.59 -9.41 10.34
CA THR A 68 -0.80 -10.50 10.91
C THR A 68 0.52 -10.68 10.14
N ASN A 69 0.45 -10.70 8.81
CA ASN A 69 1.63 -10.84 7.96
C ASN A 69 2.61 -9.66 8.12
N LEU A 70 2.11 -8.43 8.22
CA LEU A 70 2.94 -7.25 8.47
C LEU A 70 3.66 -7.32 9.82
N ARG A 71 2.93 -7.64 10.90
CA ARG A 71 3.55 -7.79 12.23
C ARG A 71 4.60 -8.89 12.25
N ASN A 72 4.33 -10.02 11.61
CA ASN A 72 5.30 -11.11 11.47
C ASN A 72 6.54 -10.68 10.68
N LEU A 73 6.35 -9.92 9.59
CA LEU A 73 7.46 -9.36 8.81
C LEU A 73 8.32 -8.41 9.67
N PHE A 74 7.70 -7.48 10.38
CA PHE A 74 8.39 -6.52 11.25
C PHE A 74 9.24 -7.25 12.28
N LYS A 75 8.63 -8.15 13.04
CA LYS A 75 9.32 -8.96 14.04
C LYS A 75 10.48 -9.77 13.45
N THR A 76 10.23 -10.48 12.35
CA THR A 76 11.27 -11.32 11.72
C THR A 76 12.43 -10.47 11.21
N TRP A 77 12.15 -9.28 10.68
CA TRP A 77 13.18 -8.36 10.23
C TRP A 77 14.04 -7.84 11.38
N GLU A 78 13.40 -7.41 12.47
CA GLU A 78 14.08 -6.95 13.69
C GLU A 78 14.96 -8.03 14.32
N GLU A 79 14.45 -9.27 14.40
CA GLU A 79 15.21 -10.44 14.85
C GLU A 79 16.42 -10.70 13.96
N TYR A 80 16.23 -10.63 12.63
CA TYR A 80 17.29 -10.86 11.65
C TYR A 80 18.43 -9.84 11.76
N ILE A 81 18.11 -8.56 11.95
CA ILE A 81 19.12 -7.49 12.06
C ILE A 81 19.62 -7.27 13.50
N GLY A 82 19.00 -7.91 14.50
CA GLY A 82 19.32 -7.77 15.91
C GLY A 82 18.91 -6.43 16.54
N ASN A 83 17.85 -5.78 16.05
CA ASN A 83 17.36 -4.51 16.56
C ASN A 83 15.84 -4.52 16.71
N THR A 84 15.34 -4.62 17.95
CA THR A 84 13.92 -4.76 18.31
C THR A 84 13.22 -3.43 18.63
N SER A 85 13.67 -2.33 18.03
CA SER A 85 13.13 -1.00 18.31
C SER A 85 12.80 -0.21 17.05
N LEU A 86 12.70 -0.87 15.90
CA LEU A 86 12.42 -0.22 14.63
C LEU A 86 10.92 -0.02 14.42
N TYR A 87 10.11 -0.99 14.81
CA TYR A 87 8.67 -0.95 14.64
C TYR A 87 7.97 -0.81 15.99
N ASP A 88 6.75 -0.28 15.94
CA ASP A 88 5.86 -0.22 17.10
C ASP A 88 4.78 -1.31 16.94
N GLU A 89 4.93 -2.40 17.68
CA GLU A 89 4.01 -3.54 17.65
C GLU A 89 2.65 -3.21 18.27
N THR A 90 2.52 -2.07 18.94
CA THR A 90 1.27 -1.62 19.57
C THR A 90 0.33 -0.91 18.59
N LEU A 91 0.80 -0.61 17.37
CA LEU A 91 -0.01 0.02 16.34
C LEU A 91 -1.24 -0.84 15.99
N SER A 92 -2.41 -0.22 16.08
CA SER A 92 -3.69 -0.84 15.71
C SER A 92 -3.78 -1.14 14.22
N VAL A 93 -3.14 -0.30 13.39
CA VAL A 93 -3.07 -0.43 11.93
C VAL A 93 -1.60 -0.51 11.49
N PRO A 94 -1.02 -1.72 11.45
CA PRO A 94 0.36 -1.88 10.97
C PRO A 94 0.47 -1.46 9.49
N GLY A 95 1.60 -0.86 9.12
CA GLY A 95 1.85 -0.34 7.77
C GLY A 95 1.46 1.12 7.57
N CYS A 96 0.83 1.76 8.56
CA CYS A 96 0.63 3.22 8.58
C CYS A 96 1.69 3.91 9.42
N LEU A 97 2.31 4.96 8.88
CA LEU A 97 3.16 5.86 9.67
C LEU A 97 2.32 6.78 10.58
N THR A 98 1.17 7.21 10.08
CA THR A 98 0.18 7.99 10.83
C THR A 98 -1.22 7.63 10.33
N LEU A 99 -2.22 7.84 11.19
CA LEU A 99 -3.65 7.77 10.84
C LEU A 99 -4.24 9.16 10.58
N ASP A 100 -3.49 10.22 10.90
CA ASP A 100 -3.90 11.58 10.61
C ASP A 100 -3.78 11.83 9.10
N PRO A 101 -4.79 12.45 8.47
CA PRO A 101 -4.69 12.89 7.08
C PRO A 101 -3.53 13.88 6.89
N ILE A 102 -2.87 13.80 5.74
CA ILE A 102 -1.77 14.69 5.35
C ILE A 102 -2.23 15.53 4.16
N GLU A 103 -2.08 16.85 4.22
CA GLU A 103 -2.39 17.75 3.10
C GLU A 103 -1.58 17.37 1.85
N GLY A 104 -2.24 17.33 0.69
CA GLY A 104 -1.66 16.96 -0.61
C GLY A 104 -1.40 18.13 -1.55
#